data_AF-A0AAF6AS80-F1
#
_entry.id   AF-A0AAF6AS80-F1
#
_cell.length_a   1.000
_cell.length_b   1.000
_cell.length_c   1.000
_cell.angle_alpha   90.00
_cell.angle_beta   90.00
_cell.angle_gamma   90.00
#
_symmetry.space_group_name_H-M   'P 1'
#
loop_
_entity.id
_entity.type
_entity.pdbx_description
1 polymer ?
#
loop_
_entity_poly.entity_id
_entity_poly.type
_entity_poly.pdbx_seq_one_letter_code
_entity_poly.pdbx_strand_id
1 'polypeptide(L)'
;MGVSCRPRHAKSPRLLLQGGVVLQVFVFGLLFHHVAHHSAAEAAREFATAAADAQKTFRARSKSSENVADQMDSTDGKDGGLNFTLSDGDQVSCVPIKRQPSLTKRMTGGRTVPLQLSPSSSVKRRHSTASSRGAKIANQTFQVEVGSCPDGTIPVRRSRDIYNLTDFFFETQFERHFSDQDNASTRRNSNPRIRKHAPPSFTRPSDGNYTESNDSDSTPHEHAFVIVNGTETIKGMEVVLNIWEPYVENEDEFSLAQFWLISGSYKGQNAPVGKYSSILNTIEAGWQVFEGLYGDNRSRLFLFWTADAYNDTGCYNLYCDGFVQVSNKVLVGGSFTPMSQLNSTQYEIDLLVFRDKSSGNWWLLLNDEPVGYWPSELFTSQLRDSATYMEFGGEITDDESTGGHRHTRTQMGSGFEPQAGHKLAAYQRNIQYVDEHLRLHDARIRLGPAEAPSCYSALISHEIPDWGANFFYGGRGSSPRCSRHA
;
A
#
# COMPACT_ATOMS: atom_id res chain seq x y z
N MET A 1 -83.03 -9.00 1.27
CA MET A 1 -84.11 -8.20 0.67
C MET A 1 -83.93 -6.76 1.12
N GLY A 2 -83.74 -5.71 0.35
CA GLY A 2 -83.49 -5.50 -1.07
C GLY A 2 -83.32 -3.99 -1.27
N VAL A 3 -82.23 -3.58 -1.92
CA VAL A 3 -82.16 -2.57 -3.00
C VAL A 3 -82.64 -1.14 -2.71
N SER A 4 -81.77 -0.13 -2.90
CA SER A 4 -81.82 0.77 -4.08
C SER A 4 -80.91 2.01 -3.95
N CYS A 5 -80.37 2.40 -5.10
CA CYS A 5 -79.33 3.39 -5.35
C CYS A 5 -79.84 4.83 -5.55
N ARG A 6 -78.98 5.80 -5.19
CA ARG A 6 -78.63 7.10 -5.85
C ARG A 6 -79.76 8.14 -6.11
N PRO A 7 -79.47 9.46 -6.02
CA PRO A 7 -78.80 10.18 -7.13
C PRO A 7 -77.87 11.36 -6.77
N ARG A 8 -77.20 11.84 -7.83
CA ARG A 8 -76.33 13.02 -7.98
C ARG A 8 -77.11 14.35 -7.89
N HIS A 9 -76.46 15.45 -7.50
CA HIS A 9 -76.02 16.57 -8.36
C HIS A 9 -75.88 17.93 -7.63
N ALA A 10 -74.80 18.62 -8.01
CA ALA A 10 -74.65 20.06 -8.23
C ALA A 10 -74.61 21.04 -7.04
N LYS A 11 -73.56 21.86 -7.01
CA LYS A 11 -73.63 23.31 -7.31
C LYS A 11 -72.24 23.96 -7.36
N SER A 12 -71.94 24.67 -8.44
CA SER A 12 -71.04 25.83 -8.45
C SER A 12 -71.86 27.10 -8.17
N PRO A 13 -71.22 28.21 -7.76
CA PRO A 13 -70.96 29.32 -8.69
C PRO A 13 -69.54 29.93 -8.50
N ARG A 14 -68.83 30.30 -9.58
CA ARG A 14 -68.60 31.68 -10.13
C ARG A 14 -67.96 32.65 -9.09
N LEU A 15 -66.88 33.39 -9.38
CA LEU A 15 -66.74 34.36 -10.48
C LEU A 15 -65.31 34.98 -10.52
N LEU A 16 -64.88 35.39 -11.72
CA LEU A 16 -63.92 36.45 -12.12
C LEU A 16 -62.39 36.19 -12.24
N LEU A 17 -61.96 36.31 -13.51
CA LEU A 17 -60.61 36.44 -14.06
C LEU A 17 -59.94 37.78 -13.73
N GLN A 18 -58.61 37.74 -13.61
CA GLN A 18 -57.57 38.53 -14.30
C GLN A 18 -56.23 37.99 -13.76
N GLY A 19 -55.15 37.63 -14.47
CA GLY A 19 -54.65 37.90 -15.80
C GLY A 19 -53.13 38.10 -15.66
N GLY A 20 -52.29 37.17 -16.14
CA GLY A 20 -50.83 37.33 -16.22
C GLY A 20 -50.02 36.07 -15.88
N VAL A 21 -48.97 35.81 -16.67
CA VAL A 21 -47.94 34.74 -16.53
C VAL A 21 -48.26 33.39 -17.18
N VAL A 22 -48.22 33.31 -18.52
CA VAL A 22 -48.04 32.02 -19.26
C VAL A 22 -46.85 32.06 -20.23
N LEU A 23 -46.10 33.16 -20.35
CA LEU A 23 -44.96 33.25 -21.29
C LEU A 23 -43.57 33.20 -20.65
N GLN A 24 -43.41 32.55 -19.49
CA GLN A 24 -42.09 32.27 -18.90
C GLN A 24 -41.83 30.79 -18.58
N VAL A 25 -42.82 29.90 -18.70
CA VAL A 25 -42.64 28.47 -18.33
C VAL A 25 -42.12 27.62 -19.51
N PHE A 26 -42.38 28.01 -20.75
CA PHE A 26 -41.92 27.23 -21.93
C PHE A 26 -40.46 27.50 -22.33
N VAL A 27 -39.91 28.69 -22.03
CA VAL A 27 -38.50 29.00 -22.34
C VAL A 27 -37.55 28.35 -21.31
N PHE A 28 -37.96 28.24 -20.05
CA PHE A 28 -37.20 27.52 -19.02
C PHE A 28 -37.25 25.99 -19.20
N GLY A 29 -38.36 25.42 -19.66
CA GLY A 29 -38.45 23.97 -19.93
C GLY A 29 -37.49 23.47 -21.02
N LEU A 30 -37.30 24.26 -22.09
CA LEU A 30 -36.36 23.93 -23.16
C LEU A 30 -34.89 24.20 -22.79
N LEU A 31 -34.62 25.24 -21.99
CA LEU A 31 -33.29 25.51 -21.44
C LEU A 31 -32.87 24.44 -20.42
N PHE A 32 -33.77 23.94 -19.57
CA PHE A 32 -33.47 22.85 -18.64
C PHE A 32 -33.24 21.51 -19.37
N HIS A 33 -33.99 21.22 -20.44
CA HIS A 33 -33.73 20.03 -21.27
C HIS A 33 -32.40 20.15 -22.04
N HIS A 34 -32.09 21.32 -22.60
CA HIS A 34 -30.81 21.52 -23.29
C HIS A 34 -29.63 21.52 -22.34
N VAL A 35 -29.71 22.16 -21.17
CA VAL A 35 -28.63 22.20 -20.17
C VAL A 35 -28.43 20.82 -19.52
N ALA A 36 -29.49 20.05 -19.26
CA ALA A 36 -29.37 18.68 -18.76
C ALA A 36 -28.74 17.73 -19.81
N HIS A 37 -29.12 17.85 -21.09
CA HIS A 37 -28.49 17.07 -22.15
C HIS A 37 -27.05 17.51 -22.44
N HIS A 38 -26.73 18.80 -22.34
CA HIS A 38 -25.38 19.31 -22.52
C HIS A 38 -24.48 18.85 -21.35
N SER A 39 -24.97 18.92 -20.12
CA SER A 39 -24.26 18.44 -18.92
C SER A 39 -24.07 16.91 -18.92
N ALA A 40 -25.07 16.14 -19.35
CA ALA A 40 -24.93 14.69 -19.48
C ALA A 40 -23.99 14.29 -20.63
N ALA A 41 -23.98 15.03 -21.75
CA ALA A 41 -23.06 14.80 -22.85
C ALA A 41 -21.61 15.21 -22.51
N GLU A 42 -21.44 16.24 -21.69
CA GLU A 42 -20.14 16.70 -21.19
C GLU A 42 -19.59 15.72 -20.16
N ALA A 43 -20.41 15.25 -19.21
CA ALA A 43 -20.05 14.16 -18.30
C ALA A 43 -19.71 12.86 -19.06
N ALA A 44 -20.49 12.48 -20.08
CA ALA A 44 -20.19 11.31 -20.90
C ALA A 44 -18.88 11.46 -21.70
N ARG A 45 -18.52 12.68 -22.12
CA ARG A 45 -17.24 12.98 -22.77
C ARG A 45 -16.08 12.95 -21.79
N GLU A 46 -16.25 13.46 -20.58
CA GLU A 46 -15.24 13.35 -19.52
C GLU A 46 -15.00 11.90 -19.13
N PHE A 47 -16.05 11.10 -18.95
CA PHE A 47 -15.95 9.65 -18.72
C PHE A 47 -15.29 8.92 -19.88
N ALA A 48 -15.65 9.22 -21.13
CA ALA A 48 -15.02 8.60 -22.29
C ALA A 48 -13.54 9.00 -22.46
N THR A 49 -13.17 10.22 -22.07
CA THR A 49 -11.78 10.70 -22.10
C THR A 49 -10.97 10.04 -20.99
N ALA A 50 -11.51 9.97 -19.77
CA ALA A 50 -10.90 9.26 -18.65
C ALA A 50 -10.72 7.76 -18.96
N ALA A 51 -11.73 7.11 -19.56
CA ALA A 51 -11.65 5.73 -20.00
C ALA A 51 -10.61 5.52 -21.12
N ALA A 52 -10.50 6.46 -22.06
CA ALA A 52 -9.50 6.41 -23.13
C ALA A 52 -8.07 6.63 -22.61
N ASP A 53 -7.88 7.53 -21.65
CA ASP A 53 -6.59 7.77 -21.00
C ASP A 53 -6.20 6.58 -20.11
N ALA A 54 -7.12 6.01 -19.33
CA ALA A 54 -6.91 4.77 -18.59
C ALA A 54 -6.52 3.62 -19.52
N GLN A 55 -7.21 3.44 -20.65
CA GLN A 55 -6.90 2.40 -21.63
C GLN A 55 -5.56 2.62 -22.36
N LYS A 56 -5.12 3.87 -22.50
CA LYS A 56 -3.82 4.23 -23.11
C LYS A 56 -2.67 3.99 -22.13
N THR A 57 -2.86 4.34 -20.86
CA THR A 57 -1.94 4.05 -19.76
C THR A 57 -1.80 2.54 -19.56
N PHE A 58 -2.92 1.81 -19.54
CA PHE A 58 -2.99 0.35 -19.52
C PHE A 58 -2.15 -0.30 -20.64
N ARG A 59 -2.34 0.11 -21.90
CA ARG A 59 -1.57 -0.41 -23.05
C ARG A 59 -0.08 -0.06 -23.00
N ALA A 60 0.31 1.02 -22.34
CA ALA A 60 1.71 1.38 -22.17
C ALA A 60 2.38 0.53 -21.07
N ARG A 61 1.61 0.16 -20.04
CA ARG A 61 2.07 -0.65 -18.90
C ARG A 61 2.18 -2.14 -19.24
N SER A 62 1.20 -2.74 -19.93
CA SER A 62 1.30 -4.13 -20.41
C SER A 62 2.50 -4.33 -21.34
N LYS A 63 2.85 -3.31 -22.15
CA LYS A 63 4.09 -3.33 -22.95
C LYS A 63 5.36 -3.29 -22.11
N SER A 64 5.35 -2.68 -20.93
CA SER A 64 6.53 -2.63 -20.05
C SER A 64 6.79 -3.98 -19.37
N SER A 65 5.73 -4.63 -18.89
CA SER A 65 5.80 -5.99 -18.31
C SER A 65 6.13 -7.03 -19.37
N GLU A 66 5.56 -6.92 -20.58
CA GLU A 66 5.91 -7.73 -21.75
C GLU A 66 7.41 -7.61 -22.08
N ASN A 67 7.94 -6.38 -22.14
CA ASN A 67 9.37 -6.17 -22.41
C ASN A 67 10.28 -6.78 -21.34
N VAL A 68 9.88 -6.81 -20.07
CA VAL A 68 10.68 -7.41 -18.98
C VAL A 68 10.70 -8.92 -19.07
N ALA A 69 9.56 -9.54 -19.32
CA ALA A 69 9.46 -10.99 -19.48
C ALA A 69 10.13 -11.46 -20.78
N ASP A 70 10.01 -10.71 -21.89
CA ASP A 70 10.78 -10.95 -23.13
C ASP A 70 12.29 -10.74 -22.94
N GLN A 71 12.70 -9.77 -22.11
CA GLN A 71 14.11 -9.54 -21.79
C GLN A 71 14.67 -10.66 -20.91
N MET A 72 13.85 -11.26 -20.03
CA MET A 72 14.21 -12.45 -19.26
C MET A 72 14.29 -13.71 -20.14
N ASP A 73 13.33 -13.92 -21.05
CA ASP A 73 13.29 -15.09 -21.94
C ASP A 73 14.39 -15.03 -23.03
N SER A 74 14.69 -13.84 -23.55
CA SER A 74 15.77 -13.66 -24.54
C SER A 74 17.19 -13.81 -23.98
N THR A 75 17.36 -13.75 -22.65
CA THR A 75 18.62 -14.10 -21.98
C THR A 75 18.79 -15.60 -21.77
N ASP A 76 17.75 -16.41 -21.97
CA ASP A 76 17.84 -17.86 -21.84
C ASP A 76 18.68 -18.43 -23.00
N GLY A 77 19.83 -19.02 -22.65
CA GLY A 77 20.70 -19.75 -23.56
C GLY A 77 21.65 -18.94 -24.46
N LYS A 78 21.57 -17.61 -24.54
CA LYS A 78 22.46 -16.82 -25.42
C LYS A 78 23.69 -16.21 -24.74
N ASP A 79 23.65 -16.00 -23.42
CA ASP A 79 24.76 -15.35 -22.68
C ASP A 79 25.48 -16.27 -21.65
N GLY A 80 25.10 -17.54 -21.53
CA GLY A 80 25.78 -18.48 -20.62
C GLY A 80 25.65 -18.14 -19.13
N GLY A 81 24.58 -17.44 -18.73
CA GLY A 81 24.28 -17.15 -17.32
C GLY A 81 24.06 -18.42 -16.49
N LEU A 82 24.53 -18.42 -15.24
CA LEU A 82 24.30 -19.52 -14.30
C LEU A 82 22.84 -19.49 -13.84
N ASN A 83 22.15 -20.62 -14.04
CA ASN A 83 20.75 -20.82 -13.69
C ASN A 83 20.65 -21.86 -12.57
N PHE A 84 19.76 -21.62 -11.61
CA PHE A 84 19.50 -22.49 -10.46
C PHE A 84 18.01 -22.80 -10.36
N THR A 85 17.69 -24.01 -9.95
CA THR A 85 16.36 -24.37 -9.44
C THR A 85 16.53 -24.64 -7.94
N LEU A 86 15.87 -23.84 -7.12
CA LEU A 86 15.93 -23.97 -5.67
C LEU A 86 14.98 -25.08 -5.18
N SER A 87 15.19 -25.58 -3.96
CA SER A 87 14.31 -26.60 -3.36
C SER A 87 12.86 -26.12 -3.18
N ASP A 88 12.70 -24.80 -3.11
CA ASP A 88 11.44 -24.13 -2.97
C ASP A 88 10.68 -24.10 -4.32
N GLY A 89 11.35 -24.33 -5.46
CA GLY A 89 10.76 -24.35 -6.80
C GLY A 89 11.05 -23.09 -7.62
N ASP A 90 11.66 -22.07 -7.02
CA ASP A 90 12.08 -20.87 -7.75
C ASP A 90 13.15 -21.19 -8.80
N GLN A 91 13.00 -20.54 -9.94
CA GLN A 91 14.00 -20.52 -11.00
C GLN A 91 14.77 -19.20 -10.91
N VAL A 92 16.07 -19.27 -10.66
CA VAL A 92 16.92 -18.09 -10.46
C VAL A 92 17.99 -18.04 -11.53
N SER A 93 18.24 -16.85 -12.07
CA SER A 93 19.29 -16.59 -13.05
C SER A 93 20.26 -15.53 -12.52
N CYS A 94 21.56 -15.77 -12.65
CA CYS A 94 22.57 -14.74 -12.40
C CYS A 94 22.72 -13.86 -13.65
N VAL A 95 22.23 -12.64 -13.56
CA VAL A 95 22.23 -11.68 -14.67
C VAL A 95 23.31 -10.63 -14.43
N PRO A 96 24.12 -10.23 -15.45
CA PRO A 96 25.06 -9.13 -15.30
C PRO A 96 24.37 -7.88 -14.75
N ILE A 97 24.95 -7.19 -13.76
CA ILE A 97 24.29 -6.09 -13.02
C ILE A 97 23.72 -5.02 -13.97
N LYS A 98 24.44 -4.70 -15.05
CA LYS A 98 24.04 -3.70 -16.05
C LYS A 98 22.87 -4.12 -16.95
N ARG A 99 22.47 -5.39 -16.90
CA ARG A 99 21.39 -5.99 -17.68
C ARG A 99 20.18 -6.36 -16.82
N GLN A 100 20.20 -5.98 -15.53
CA GLN A 100 19.06 -6.25 -14.65
C GLN A 100 17.78 -5.59 -15.21
N PRO A 101 16.61 -6.20 -15.00
CA PRO A 101 15.38 -5.75 -15.66
C PRO A 101 14.95 -4.33 -15.25
N SER A 102 15.29 -3.92 -14.02
CA SER A 102 15.00 -2.58 -13.48
C SER A 102 15.88 -1.45 -14.03
N LEU A 103 16.83 -1.77 -14.92
CA LEU A 103 17.66 -0.78 -15.63
C LEU A 103 17.27 -0.72 -17.12
N THR A 104 16.09 -0.22 -17.46
CA THR A 104 15.74 -0.03 -18.88
C THR A 104 16.44 1.19 -19.50
N LYS A 105 16.41 1.29 -20.83
CA LYS A 105 16.90 2.46 -21.58
C LYS A 105 16.19 3.78 -21.21
N ARG A 106 15.02 3.72 -20.58
CA ARG A 106 14.23 4.89 -20.19
C ARG A 106 14.85 5.62 -18.99
N MET A 107 15.29 4.90 -17.96
CA MET A 107 16.02 5.50 -16.83
C MET A 107 17.35 6.13 -17.24
N THR A 108 17.99 5.59 -18.28
CA THR A 108 19.28 6.12 -18.75
C THR A 108 19.11 7.35 -19.63
N GLY A 109 17.95 7.60 -20.24
CA GLY A 109 17.81 8.67 -21.24
C GLY A 109 18.86 8.55 -22.37
N GLY A 110 19.35 7.33 -22.63
CA GLY A 110 20.50 7.05 -23.50
C GLY A 110 21.89 7.33 -22.91
N ARG A 111 22.00 7.89 -21.70
CA ARG A 111 23.24 8.09 -20.93
C ARG A 111 23.47 6.99 -19.91
N THR A 112 24.67 6.41 -19.93
CA THR A 112 25.10 5.44 -18.90
C THR A 112 25.11 6.12 -17.53
N VAL A 113 24.12 5.84 -16.68
CA VAL A 113 24.16 6.25 -15.26
C VAL A 113 25.23 5.41 -14.57
N PRO A 114 26.22 6.01 -13.90
CA PRO A 114 27.22 5.25 -13.15
C PRO A 114 26.53 4.45 -12.05
N LEU A 115 26.75 3.13 -12.04
CA LEU A 115 26.23 2.27 -10.98
C LEU A 115 27.01 2.52 -9.69
N GLN A 116 26.29 2.77 -8.60
CA GLN A 116 26.88 2.86 -7.28
C GLN A 116 26.90 1.44 -6.67
N LEU A 117 28.07 0.79 -6.63
CA LEU A 117 28.17 -0.60 -6.16
C LEU A 117 28.15 -0.74 -4.62
N SER A 118 28.35 0.36 -3.89
CA SER A 118 28.28 0.38 -2.42
C SER A 118 27.94 1.79 -1.93
N PRO A 119 27.30 1.92 -0.75
CA PRO A 119 27.07 3.22 -0.14
C PRO A 119 28.42 3.89 0.20
N SER A 120 28.50 5.21 0.03
CA SER A 120 29.71 5.99 0.35
C SER A 120 29.88 6.26 1.85
N SER A 121 28.81 6.04 2.60
CA SER A 121 28.68 6.37 4.01
C SER A 121 27.93 5.26 4.74
N SER A 122 28.20 5.09 6.02
CA SER A 122 27.54 4.10 6.86
C SER A 122 26.81 4.76 8.01
N VAL A 123 25.69 4.15 8.40
CA VAL A 123 24.91 4.58 9.55
C VAL A 123 25.62 4.20 10.84
N LYS A 124 25.75 5.17 11.75
CA LYS A 124 26.38 5.02 13.05
C LYS A 124 25.39 4.40 14.02
N ARG A 125 25.48 3.09 14.21
CA ARG A 125 24.68 2.36 15.19
C ARG A 125 25.23 2.58 16.60
N ARG A 126 24.37 2.99 17.54
CA ARG A 126 24.71 3.07 18.99
C ARG A 126 24.59 1.71 19.68
N HIS A 127 23.72 0.85 19.15
CA HIS A 127 23.47 -0.50 19.63
C HIS A 127 23.86 -1.52 18.56
N SER A 128 24.10 -2.73 19.03
CA SER A 128 24.47 -3.86 18.19
C SER A 128 23.23 -4.35 17.41
N THR A 129 23.40 -4.81 16.16
CA THR A 129 22.34 -5.23 15.20
C THR A 129 21.51 -6.41 15.70
N ALA A 130 20.38 -6.75 15.08
CA ALA A 130 19.55 -7.88 15.52
C ALA A 130 20.38 -9.18 15.72
N SER A 131 21.30 -9.45 14.78
CA SER A 131 22.28 -10.55 14.81
C SER A 131 23.10 -10.61 16.10
N SER A 132 23.50 -9.45 16.63
CA SER A 132 24.35 -9.35 17.81
C SER A 132 23.62 -9.40 19.16
N ARG A 133 22.29 -9.31 19.18
CA ARG A 133 21.47 -9.44 20.40
C ARG A 133 20.95 -10.86 20.63
N GLY A 134 21.54 -11.85 19.95
CA GLY A 134 21.15 -13.26 20.06
C GLY A 134 19.83 -13.60 19.37
N ALA A 135 19.32 -12.72 18.51
CA ALA A 135 18.16 -13.03 17.67
C ALA A 135 18.54 -14.02 16.57
N LYS A 136 17.61 -14.90 16.20
CA LYS A 136 17.81 -15.78 15.06
C LYS A 136 17.39 -15.05 13.80
N ILE A 137 18.34 -14.85 12.91
CA ILE A 137 18.11 -14.14 11.65
C ILE A 137 17.65 -15.14 10.59
N ALA A 138 16.57 -14.82 9.88
CA ALA A 138 16.15 -15.57 8.71
C ALA A 138 17.04 -15.21 7.51
N ASN A 139 17.40 -16.22 6.72
CA ASN A 139 18.09 -16.04 5.45
C ASN A 139 17.12 -16.29 4.31
N GLN A 140 17.55 -16.05 3.08
CA GLN A 140 16.79 -16.49 1.92
C GLN A 140 17.14 -17.92 1.52
N THR A 141 16.20 -18.66 0.97
CA THR A 141 16.46 -20.02 0.44
C THR A 141 17.63 -20.02 -0.56
N PHE A 142 17.67 -19.01 -1.43
CA PHE A 142 18.79 -18.78 -2.36
C PHE A 142 20.15 -18.65 -1.64
N GLN A 143 20.22 -17.90 -0.54
CA GLN A 143 21.45 -17.73 0.24
C GLN A 143 21.89 -19.02 0.91
N VAL A 144 20.94 -19.84 1.36
CA VAL A 144 21.24 -21.12 2.03
C VAL A 144 21.72 -22.16 1.02
N GLU A 145 21.11 -22.24 -0.16
CA GLU A 145 21.39 -23.29 -1.13
C GLU A 145 22.50 -22.94 -2.13
N VAL A 146 22.56 -21.68 -2.56
CA VAL A 146 23.50 -21.21 -3.59
C VAL A 146 24.58 -20.32 -2.99
N GLY A 147 24.27 -19.58 -1.93
CA GLY A 147 25.18 -18.61 -1.31
C GLY A 147 25.19 -17.27 -2.04
N SER A 148 25.64 -17.25 -3.30
CA SER A 148 25.70 -16.03 -4.10
C SER A 148 25.90 -16.30 -5.59
N CYS A 149 25.45 -15.36 -6.42
CA CYS A 149 25.86 -15.27 -7.82
C CYS A 149 27.33 -14.83 -7.97
N PRO A 150 27.99 -15.11 -9.11
CA PRO A 150 29.34 -14.61 -9.38
C PRO A 150 29.47 -13.09 -9.33
N ASP A 151 30.67 -12.61 -9.05
CA ASP A 151 30.97 -11.17 -9.05
C ASP A 151 30.56 -10.50 -10.37
N GLY A 152 29.94 -9.32 -10.27
CA GLY A 152 29.44 -8.57 -11.43
C GLY A 152 28.07 -9.04 -11.95
N THR A 153 27.45 -10.02 -11.30
CA THR A 153 26.08 -10.47 -11.58
C THR A 153 25.18 -10.36 -10.34
N ILE A 154 23.86 -10.32 -10.55
CA ILE A 154 22.85 -10.34 -9.48
C ILE A 154 21.90 -11.53 -9.69
N PRO A 155 21.39 -12.15 -8.60
CA PRO A 155 20.35 -13.15 -8.71
C PRO A 155 19.02 -12.48 -9.05
N VAL A 156 18.36 -12.97 -10.08
CA VAL A 156 17.04 -12.52 -10.53
C VAL A 156 16.11 -13.72 -10.60
N ARG A 157 14.95 -13.61 -9.98
CA ARG A 157 13.91 -14.63 -10.03
C ARG A 157 13.23 -14.58 -11.41
N ARG A 158 13.13 -15.73 -12.07
CA ARG A 158 12.35 -15.88 -13.31
C ARG A 158 10.89 -16.10 -12.94
N SER A 159 10.03 -15.09 -13.13
CA SER A 159 8.59 -15.27 -13.01
C SER A 159 8.02 -15.76 -14.34
N ARG A 160 7.17 -16.80 -14.29
CA ARG A 160 6.51 -17.38 -15.48
C ARG A 160 5.35 -16.52 -16.00
N ASP A 161 4.74 -15.69 -15.15
CA ASP A 161 3.44 -15.09 -15.42
C ASP A 161 3.35 -13.58 -15.13
N ILE A 162 4.42 -12.81 -15.40
CA ILE A 162 4.39 -11.33 -15.28
C ILE A 162 3.34 -10.67 -16.21
N TYR A 163 2.95 -11.37 -17.28
CA TYR A 163 2.09 -10.84 -18.35
C TYR A 163 0.65 -10.50 -17.92
N ASN A 164 0.08 -11.20 -16.92
CA ASN A 164 -1.28 -10.94 -16.43
C ASN A 164 -1.34 -9.97 -15.23
N LEU A 165 -0.19 -9.59 -14.70
CA LEU A 165 -0.09 -8.85 -13.45
C LEU A 165 -0.45 -7.36 -13.65
N THR A 166 -0.03 -6.73 -14.75
CA THR A 166 -0.22 -5.28 -14.95
C THR A 166 -1.67 -4.79 -14.91
N ASP A 167 -2.63 -5.67 -15.17
CA ASP A 167 -4.06 -5.35 -15.14
C ASP A 167 -4.62 -5.40 -13.70
N PHE A 168 -4.08 -6.28 -12.86
CA PHE A 168 -4.53 -6.50 -11.48
C PHE A 168 -3.88 -5.55 -10.47
N PHE A 169 -2.59 -5.23 -10.64
CA PHE A 169 -1.79 -4.53 -9.61
C PHE A 169 -2.06 -3.04 -9.44
N PHE A 170 -2.77 -2.38 -10.35
CA PHE A 170 -2.96 -0.92 -10.27
C PHE A 170 -4.40 -0.50 -10.06
N GLU A 171 -5.37 -1.34 -10.41
CA GLU A 171 -6.79 -1.03 -10.23
C GLU A 171 -7.25 -1.25 -8.78
N THR A 172 -6.48 -2.01 -8.00
CA THR A 172 -6.77 -2.34 -6.59
C THR A 172 -6.00 -1.49 -5.58
N GLN A 173 -5.07 -0.62 -5.97
CA GLN A 173 -4.17 0.06 -5.03
C GLN A 173 -4.79 1.35 -4.45
N PHE A 174 -5.29 1.24 -3.21
CA PHE A 174 -5.22 2.28 -2.18
C PHE A 174 -5.68 3.71 -2.49
N GLU A 175 -6.88 4.07 -2.02
CA GLU A 175 -7.38 5.45 -2.19
C GLU A 175 -7.80 6.21 -0.92
N ARG A 176 -7.75 5.67 0.31
CA ARG A 176 -8.31 6.42 1.46
C ARG A 176 -7.45 6.55 2.72
N HIS A 177 -6.48 5.66 2.95
CA HIS A 177 -5.67 5.68 4.17
C HIS A 177 -4.96 7.03 4.41
N PHE A 178 -4.24 7.53 3.40
CA PHE A 178 -3.46 8.76 3.50
C PHE A 178 -4.31 10.05 3.45
N SER A 179 -5.59 9.99 3.06
CA SER A 179 -6.48 11.16 2.98
C SER A 179 -7.00 11.61 4.35
N ASP A 180 -7.21 10.68 5.29
CA ASP A 180 -7.80 11.00 6.61
C ASP A 180 -6.81 11.61 7.61
N GLN A 181 -5.51 11.37 7.44
CA GLN A 181 -4.47 11.99 8.27
C GLN A 181 -4.42 13.53 8.09
N ASP A 182 -4.66 14.03 6.88
CA ASP A 182 -4.71 15.48 6.60
C ASP A 182 -5.88 16.17 7.34
N ASN A 183 -7.02 15.48 7.49
CA ASN A 183 -8.22 16.00 8.17
C ASN A 183 -8.13 15.97 9.71
N ALA A 184 -7.32 15.09 10.29
CA ALA A 184 -7.14 15.02 11.74
C ALA A 184 -6.40 16.24 12.33
N SER A 185 -5.60 16.92 11.51
CA SER A 185 -4.84 18.12 11.91
C SER A 185 -5.69 19.38 12.07
N THR A 186 -6.89 19.45 11.45
CA THR A 186 -7.76 20.63 11.48
C THR A 186 -8.87 20.61 12.54
N ARG A 187 -9.04 19.51 13.30
CA ARG A 187 -10.04 19.40 14.38
C ARG A 187 -9.55 19.81 15.79
N ARG A 188 -8.50 20.63 15.89
CA ARG A 188 -8.09 21.27 17.16
C ARG A 188 -8.41 22.76 17.18
N ASN A 189 -9.68 23.12 17.06
CA ASN A 189 -10.22 24.36 17.65
C ASN A 189 -11.74 24.44 17.50
N SER A 190 -12.46 23.84 18.44
CA SER A 190 -13.77 24.36 18.84
C SER A 190 -14.04 24.02 20.30
N ASN A 191 -14.14 25.07 21.11
CA ASN A 191 -14.40 25.03 22.54
C ASN A 191 -15.76 24.34 22.83
N PRO A 192 -15.89 23.52 23.89
CA PRO A 192 -17.12 22.80 24.16
C PRO A 192 -18.15 23.71 24.85
N ARG A 193 -19.35 23.82 24.27
CA ARG A 193 -20.53 24.34 25.00
C ARG A 193 -21.49 23.21 25.33
N ILE A 194 -21.56 22.96 26.63
CA ILE A 194 -22.49 22.11 27.37
C ILE A 194 -23.96 22.48 27.05
N ARG A 195 -24.80 21.48 26.76
CA ARG A 195 -26.20 21.42 27.24
C ARG A 195 -26.59 19.99 27.62
N LYS A 196 -27.44 19.90 28.64
CA LYS A 196 -27.73 18.75 29.52
C LYS A 196 -29.12 18.13 29.24
N HIS A 197 -29.28 16.83 29.59
CA HIS A 197 -30.52 16.07 29.97
C HIS A 197 -31.63 15.92 28.89
N ALA A 198 -32.45 14.86 28.70
CA ALA A 198 -32.67 13.46 29.17
C ALA A 198 -33.76 12.82 28.20
N PRO A 199 -34.09 11.51 28.23
CA PRO A 199 -34.97 10.78 27.26
C PRO A 199 -36.44 10.60 27.77
N PRO A 200 -37.38 9.79 27.21
CA PRO A 200 -37.58 9.14 25.88
C PRO A 200 -38.98 9.43 25.23
N SER A 201 -39.26 8.99 23.98
CA SER A 201 -40.51 8.29 23.51
C SER A 201 -40.81 8.44 22.01
N PHE A 202 -41.29 7.35 21.43
CA PHE A 202 -41.72 7.07 20.04
C PHE A 202 -42.81 8.01 19.46
N THR A 203 -42.68 8.40 18.19
CA THR A 203 -43.72 8.32 17.12
C THR A 203 -43.10 8.55 15.73
N ARG A 204 -43.31 7.61 14.79
CA ARG A 204 -43.22 7.73 13.31
C ARG A 204 -44.66 7.91 12.78
N PRO A 205 -44.98 8.19 11.48
CA PRO A 205 -44.20 8.56 10.28
C PRO A 205 -44.72 9.90 9.65
N SER A 206 -44.31 10.49 8.53
CA SER A 206 -43.70 10.04 7.26
C SER A 206 -43.10 11.26 6.50
N ASP A 207 -42.34 10.97 5.44
CA ASP A 207 -42.04 11.78 4.26
C ASP A 207 -40.89 12.81 4.33
N GLY A 208 -39.70 12.29 4.02
CA GLY A 208 -38.50 13.06 3.68
C GLY A 208 -37.42 12.09 3.23
N ASN A 209 -37.43 11.76 1.94
CA ASN A 209 -36.52 10.81 1.30
C ASN A 209 -35.10 11.44 1.21
N TYR A 210 -34.36 11.43 2.32
CA TYR A 210 -32.90 11.45 2.28
C TYR A 210 -32.49 10.00 2.03
N THR A 211 -32.12 9.69 0.79
CA THR A 211 -31.27 8.55 0.53
C THR A 211 -29.93 8.85 1.20
N GLU A 212 -29.75 8.36 2.43
CA GLU A 212 -28.43 8.02 2.93
C GLU A 212 -27.78 7.14 1.86
N SER A 213 -26.73 7.65 1.22
CA SER A 213 -25.82 6.81 0.47
C SER A 213 -25.18 5.88 1.48
N ASN A 214 -25.74 4.68 1.61
CA ASN A 214 -25.07 3.49 2.12
C ASN A 214 -23.94 3.14 1.15
N ASP A 215 -22.89 3.95 1.14
CA ASP A 215 -21.64 3.61 0.50
C ASP A 215 -20.76 2.99 1.58
N SER A 216 -21.11 1.76 1.96
CA SER A 216 -20.20 0.86 2.68
C SER A 216 -19.15 0.37 1.70
N ASP A 217 -18.31 1.29 1.26
CA ASP A 217 -17.26 1.05 0.28
C ASP A 217 -16.00 0.70 1.08
N SER A 218 -15.87 -0.58 1.45
CA SER A 218 -14.67 -1.10 2.15
C SER A 218 -13.48 -0.83 1.25
N THR A 219 -12.44 -0.21 1.80
CA THR A 219 -11.15 -0.22 1.10
C THR A 219 -10.72 -1.67 0.96
N PRO A 220 -10.25 -2.13 -0.21
CA PRO A 220 -9.78 -3.50 -0.36
C PRO A 220 -8.56 -3.80 0.52
N HIS A 221 -7.99 -2.79 1.18
CA HIS A 221 -6.83 -2.92 2.06
C HIS A 221 -7.16 -2.57 3.50
N GLU A 222 -6.57 -3.32 4.42
CA GLU A 222 -6.73 -3.13 5.86
C GLU A 222 -5.40 -3.22 6.59
N HIS A 223 -5.21 -2.35 7.59
CA HIS A 223 -3.93 -2.18 8.26
C HIS A 223 -3.95 -2.43 9.75
N ALA A 224 -2.79 -2.83 10.27
CA ALA A 224 -2.44 -2.69 11.66
C ALA A 224 -1.00 -2.18 11.79
N PHE A 225 -0.86 -0.91 12.16
CA PHE A 225 0.42 -0.21 12.03
C PHE A 225 0.60 0.91 13.07
N VAL A 226 1.83 1.42 13.13
CA VAL A 226 2.22 2.59 13.90
C VAL A 226 2.83 3.65 13.01
N ILE A 227 2.74 4.91 13.45
CA ILE A 227 3.25 6.08 12.74
C ILE A 227 4.35 6.74 13.57
N VAL A 228 5.38 7.22 12.89
CA VAL A 228 6.44 8.08 13.43
C VAL A 228 6.38 9.42 12.70
N ASN A 229 5.96 10.47 13.42
CA ASN A 229 5.89 11.81 12.83
C ASN A 229 7.30 12.39 12.67
N GLY A 230 7.61 12.98 11.50
CA GLY A 230 8.90 13.65 11.25
C GLY A 230 8.96 15.06 11.82
N THR A 231 8.90 15.17 13.16
CA THR A 231 9.27 16.44 13.83
C THR A 231 10.76 16.78 13.68
N GLU A 232 11.54 15.85 13.13
CA GLU A 232 12.97 15.97 12.81
C GLU A 232 13.21 15.53 11.36
N THR A 233 14.32 15.95 10.75
CA THR A 233 14.65 15.52 9.39
C THR A 233 15.01 14.04 9.35
N ILE A 234 14.21 13.24 8.64
CA ILE A 234 14.41 11.80 8.50
C ILE A 234 15.23 11.52 7.23
N LYS A 235 16.47 11.06 7.42
CA LYS A 235 17.37 10.61 6.34
C LYS A 235 17.43 9.10 6.21
N GLY A 236 16.55 8.38 6.90
CA GLY A 236 16.49 6.93 6.89
C GLY A 236 15.84 6.38 8.14
N MET A 237 15.87 5.05 8.25
CA MET A 237 15.17 4.28 9.26
C MET A 237 15.80 2.90 9.43
N GLU A 238 15.62 2.31 10.60
CA GLU A 238 15.95 0.90 10.85
C GLU A 238 14.78 0.25 11.60
N VAL A 239 14.49 -1.00 11.25
CA VAL A 239 13.46 -1.81 11.91
C VAL A 239 13.76 -3.30 11.80
N VAL A 240 13.44 -4.02 12.87
CA VAL A 240 13.48 -5.47 12.92
C VAL A 240 12.06 -6.02 12.86
N LEU A 241 11.80 -6.95 11.93
CA LEU A 241 10.51 -7.62 11.76
C LEU A 241 10.69 -9.12 12.02
N ASN A 242 9.76 -9.75 12.75
CA ASN A 242 9.69 -11.21 12.70
C ASN A 242 8.93 -11.67 11.45
N ILE A 243 9.31 -12.85 10.94
CA ILE A 243 8.75 -13.39 9.70
C ILE A 243 7.79 -14.53 10.01
N TRP A 244 6.63 -14.46 9.40
CA TRP A 244 5.57 -15.47 9.43
C TRP A 244 5.12 -15.78 8.01
N GLU A 245 4.49 -16.94 7.84
CA GLU A 245 3.83 -17.37 6.61
C GLU A 245 2.31 -17.42 6.87
N PRO A 246 1.62 -16.26 6.86
CA PRO A 246 0.18 -16.20 7.07
C PRO A 246 -0.58 -16.95 5.98
N TYR A 247 -1.73 -17.52 6.35
CA TYR A 247 -2.69 -18.01 5.37
C TYR A 247 -3.33 -16.83 4.62
N VAL A 248 -3.35 -16.90 3.28
CA VAL A 248 -4.06 -15.97 2.40
C VAL A 248 -5.22 -16.75 1.75
N GLU A 249 -6.42 -16.15 1.71
CA GLU A 249 -7.63 -16.85 1.28
C GLU A 249 -7.71 -17.03 -0.24
N ASN A 250 -7.41 -15.98 -1.01
CA ASN A 250 -7.52 -15.95 -2.46
C ASN A 250 -6.19 -15.61 -3.14
N GLU A 251 -5.99 -16.05 -4.38
CA GLU A 251 -4.75 -15.81 -5.14
C GLU A 251 -4.47 -14.31 -5.36
N ASP A 252 -5.54 -13.54 -5.45
CA ASP A 252 -5.58 -12.09 -5.68
C ASP A 252 -5.44 -11.28 -4.36
N GLU A 253 -5.50 -11.96 -3.21
CA GLU A 253 -5.22 -11.37 -1.92
C GLU A 253 -3.73 -11.47 -1.54
N PHE A 254 -3.29 -10.64 -0.60
CA PHE A 254 -1.97 -10.73 0.01
C PHE A 254 -2.01 -10.42 1.50
N SER A 255 -0.92 -10.82 2.17
CA SER A 255 -0.57 -10.34 3.50
C SER A 255 0.89 -9.95 3.55
N LEU A 256 1.18 -8.82 4.16
CA LEU A 256 2.55 -8.33 4.28
C LEU A 256 2.85 -7.73 5.65
N ALA A 257 4.15 -7.57 5.90
CA ALA A 257 4.69 -6.75 6.96
C ALA A 257 5.76 -5.85 6.39
N GLN A 258 5.66 -4.54 6.64
CA GLN A 258 6.53 -3.57 6.00
C GLN A 258 6.79 -2.33 6.85
N PHE A 259 7.69 -1.52 6.32
CA PHE A 259 7.73 -0.10 6.61
C PHE A 259 7.32 0.70 5.37
N TRP A 260 6.88 1.93 5.61
CA TRP A 260 6.72 2.97 4.60
C TRP A 260 7.57 4.18 4.99
N LEU A 261 8.46 4.60 4.09
CA LEU A 261 9.22 5.84 4.23
C LEU A 261 8.60 6.89 3.31
N ILE A 262 7.98 7.91 3.88
CA ILE A 262 6.96 8.70 3.18
C ILE A 262 7.30 10.20 3.16
N SER A 263 7.04 10.86 2.04
CA SER A 263 6.97 12.33 1.96
C SER A 263 5.90 12.77 0.97
N GLY A 264 5.37 13.98 1.17
CA GLY A 264 4.27 14.54 0.39
C GLY A 264 2.91 14.21 0.99
N SER A 265 1.85 14.52 0.24
CA SER A 265 0.46 14.34 0.66
C SER A 265 -0.38 13.82 -0.50
N TYR A 266 -1.46 13.12 -0.14
CA TYR A 266 -2.44 12.62 -1.11
C TYR A 266 -3.22 13.77 -1.75
N LYS A 267 -3.56 14.80 -0.96
CA LYS A 267 -4.18 16.02 -1.44
C LYS A 267 -3.12 17.10 -1.56
N GLY A 268 -2.91 17.63 -2.77
CA GLY A 268 -2.16 18.87 -2.97
C GLY A 268 -2.88 20.00 -2.22
N GLN A 269 -2.48 20.29 -0.99
CA GLN A 269 -3.09 21.36 -0.21
C GLN A 269 -2.89 22.68 -0.98
N ASN A 270 -4.01 23.33 -1.34
CA ASN A 270 -4.09 24.56 -2.17
C ASN A 270 -3.92 24.39 -3.70
N ALA A 271 -4.07 23.19 -4.26
CA ALA A 271 -4.14 23.05 -5.72
C ALA A 271 -5.41 23.71 -6.28
N PRO A 272 -5.31 24.57 -7.31
CA PRO A 272 -6.49 25.10 -8.00
C PRO A 272 -7.38 23.95 -8.49
N VAL A 273 -8.70 24.11 -8.32
CA VAL A 273 -9.71 23.15 -8.79
C VAL A 273 -9.44 22.84 -10.27
N GLY A 274 -9.19 21.57 -10.59
CA GLY A 274 -8.84 21.10 -11.94
C GLY A 274 -7.44 20.47 -12.08
N LYS A 275 -6.63 20.42 -11.02
CA LYS A 275 -5.34 19.69 -11.01
C LYS A 275 -5.10 19.00 -9.67
N TYR A 276 -5.84 17.92 -9.39
CA TYR A 276 -5.49 17.01 -8.31
C TYR A 276 -4.20 16.29 -8.72
N SER A 277 -3.06 16.78 -8.24
CA SER A 277 -1.80 16.03 -8.27
C SER A 277 -1.51 15.65 -6.85
N SER A 278 -1.78 14.38 -6.51
CA SER A 278 -1.14 13.75 -5.37
C SER A 278 0.37 13.82 -5.57
N ILE A 279 1.12 14.14 -4.52
CA ILE A 279 2.59 14.21 -4.54
C ILE A 279 3.18 13.25 -3.51
N LEU A 280 2.40 12.29 -3.04
CA LEU A 280 2.87 11.29 -2.09
C LEU A 280 3.95 10.44 -2.78
N ASN A 281 5.08 10.29 -2.11
CA ASN A 281 6.13 9.40 -2.53
C ASN A 281 6.40 8.44 -1.38
N THR A 282 6.60 7.17 -1.72
CA THR A 282 6.91 6.13 -0.74
C THR A 282 8.08 5.27 -1.20
N ILE A 283 8.86 4.83 -0.24
CA ILE A 283 9.74 3.66 -0.34
C ILE A 283 9.22 2.64 0.66
N GLU A 284 9.04 1.41 0.20
CA GLU A 284 8.40 0.33 0.92
C GLU A 284 9.24 -0.94 0.80
N ALA A 285 9.47 -1.60 1.93
CA ALA A 285 10.08 -2.92 1.93
C ALA A 285 9.70 -3.73 3.16
N GLY A 286 9.72 -5.04 2.99
CA GLY A 286 9.27 -5.96 4.02
C GLY A 286 9.26 -7.41 3.56
N TRP A 287 8.40 -8.21 4.17
CA TRP A 287 8.04 -9.53 3.64
C TRP A 287 6.56 -9.56 3.24
N GLN A 288 6.25 -10.32 2.19
CA GLN A 288 4.90 -10.46 1.64
C GLN A 288 4.63 -11.92 1.26
N VAL A 289 3.41 -12.37 1.51
CA VAL A 289 2.81 -13.58 0.93
C VAL A 289 1.77 -13.14 -0.08
N PHE A 290 1.98 -13.48 -1.35
CA PHE A 290 1.08 -13.10 -2.45
C PHE A 290 1.18 -14.12 -3.60
N GLU A 291 0.21 -15.03 -3.66
CA GLU A 291 0.18 -16.09 -4.67
C GLU A 291 0.05 -15.54 -6.09
N GLY A 292 -0.78 -14.53 -6.33
CA GLY A 292 -0.90 -13.90 -7.64
C GLY A 292 0.43 -13.33 -8.17
N LEU A 293 1.28 -12.78 -7.30
CA LEU A 293 2.59 -12.23 -7.69
C LEU A 293 3.68 -13.30 -7.82
N TYR A 294 3.70 -14.26 -6.90
CA TYR A 294 4.82 -15.17 -6.74
C TYR A 294 4.52 -16.60 -7.24
N GLY A 295 3.26 -16.97 -7.46
CA GLY A 295 2.84 -18.33 -7.79
C GLY A 295 2.96 -19.32 -6.63
N ASP A 296 3.12 -18.82 -5.40
CA ASP A 296 3.08 -19.60 -4.17
C ASP A 296 2.74 -18.74 -2.95
N ASN A 297 2.52 -19.41 -1.82
CA ASN A 297 2.14 -18.80 -0.55
C ASN A 297 3.32 -18.68 0.43
N ARG A 298 4.54 -18.43 -0.07
CA ARG A 298 5.71 -18.24 0.80
C ARG A 298 5.99 -16.78 1.09
N SER A 299 6.49 -16.51 2.30
CA SER A 299 6.90 -15.16 2.67
C SER A 299 8.20 -14.79 1.99
N ARG A 300 8.15 -13.74 1.18
CA ARG A 300 9.22 -13.31 0.29
C ARG A 300 9.62 -11.88 0.58
N LEU A 301 10.90 -11.57 0.38
CA LEU A 301 11.36 -10.18 0.39
C LEU A 301 10.62 -9.43 -0.72
N PHE A 302 9.87 -8.40 -0.37
CA PHE A 302 9.23 -7.53 -1.35
C PHE A 302 9.72 -6.09 -1.19
N LEU A 303 9.76 -5.40 -2.31
CA LEU A 303 10.07 -3.98 -2.43
C LEU A 303 8.97 -3.30 -3.22
N PHE A 304 8.59 -2.09 -2.81
CA PHE A 304 7.75 -1.21 -3.58
C PHE A 304 8.21 0.25 -3.48
N TRP A 305 7.83 1.07 -4.46
CA TRP A 305 7.97 2.52 -4.38
C TRP A 305 6.91 3.18 -5.26
N THR A 306 6.55 4.42 -4.96
CA THR A 306 5.78 5.30 -5.86
C THR A 306 6.25 6.74 -5.72
N ALA A 307 6.04 7.56 -6.76
CA ALA A 307 6.31 8.99 -6.78
C ALA A 307 5.08 9.87 -7.07
N ASP A 308 3.88 9.30 -7.08
CA ASP A 308 2.63 10.01 -7.41
C ASP A 308 1.40 9.40 -6.72
N ALA A 309 1.58 8.90 -5.50
CA ALA A 309 0.54 8.25 -4.72
C ALA A 309 -0.13 7.09 -5.47
N TYR A 310 0.67 6.16 -5.99
CA TYR A 310 0.21 4.91 -6.58
C TYR A 310 -0.59 5.07 -7.88
N ASN A 311 -0.64 6.28 -8.44
CA ASN A 311 -1.46 6.57 -9.62
C ASN A 311 -0.84 6.02 -10.92
N ASP A 312 0.28 6.60 -11.35
CA ASP A 312 0.99 6.23 -12.58
C ASP A 312 2.39 5.68 -12.37
N THR A 313 3.03 6.03 -11.25
CA THR A 313 4.40 5.64 -10.96
C THR A 313 4.46 4.61 -9.86
N GLY A 314 5.43 3.72 -10.00
CA GLY A 314 5.82 2.79 -8.96
C GLY A 314 6.25 1.45 -9.51
N CYS A 315 6.86 0.64 -8.65
CA CYS A 315 7.34 -0.66 -9.08
C CYS A 315 7.45 -1.67 -7.95
N TYR A 316 6.91 -2.86 -8.19
CA TYR A 316 7.20 -4.05 -7.39
C TYR A 316 8.55 -4.65 -7.77
N ASN A 317 9.39 -4.92 -6.77
CA ASN A 317 10.62 -5.69 -6.90
C ASN A 317 11.52 -5.17 -8.04
N LEU A 318 11.95 -6.06 -8.95
CA LEU A 318 12.74 -5.73 -10.14
C LEU A 318 11.90 -5.77 -11.43
N TYR A 319 10.57 -5.77 -11.33
CA TYR A 319 9.69 -6.01 -12.48
C TYR A 319 9.54 -4.80 -13.41
N CYS A 320 10.12 -3.67 -13.03
CA CYS A 320 10.09 -2.40 -13.73
C CYS A 320 11.23 -1.50 -13.24
N ASP A 321 11.36 -0.34 -13.87
CA ASP A 321 12.37 0.66 -13.53
C ASP A 321 12.23 1.17 -12.09
N GLY A 322 13.36 1.38 -11.42
CA GLY A 322 13.40 2.13 -10.16
C GLY A 322 14.47 1.64 -9.19
N PHE A 323 14.28 0.44 -8.62
CA PHE A 323 15.25 -0.12 -7.69
C PHE A 323 16.45 -0.73 -8.43
N VAL A 324 17.66 -0.31 -8.07
CA VAL A 324 18.90 -0.83 -8.64
C VAL A 324 19.52 -1.81 -7.65
N GLN A 325 19.40 -3.12 -7.95
CA GLN A 325 20.05 -4.15 -7.17
C GLN A 325 21.54 -4.24 -7.50
N VAL A 326 22.36 -4.43 -6.47
CA VAL A 326 23.81 -4.64 -6.59
C VAL A 326 24.31 -5.88 -5.87
N SER A 327 23.59 -6.36 -4.84
CA SER A 327 24.00 -7.57 -4.11
C SER A 327 23.88 -8.80 -5.00
N ASN A 328 24.95 -9.58 -5.06
CA ASN A 328 24.95 -10.92 -5.65
C ASN A 328 24.45 -12.01 -4.68
N LYS A 329 24.14 -11.66 -3.42
CA LYS A 329 23.72 -12.60 -2.38
C LYS A 329 22.23 -12.54 -2.09
N VAL A 330 21.59 -11.39 -2.26
CA VAL A 330 20.17 -11.19 -1.95
C VAL A 330 19.36 -11.36 -3.22
N LEU A 331 18.37 -12.26 -3.19
CA LEU A 331 17.39 -12.44 -4.26
C LEU A 331 16.15 -11.61 -3.95
N VAL A 332 15.96 -10.47 -4.61
CA VAL A 332 14.70 -9.70 -4.48
C VAL A 332 13.52 -10.55 -4.98
N GLY A 333 12.44 -10.62 -4.20
CA GLY A 333 11.34 -11.56 -4.43
C GLY A 333 11.62 -13.00 -3.95
N GLY A 334 12.79 -13.28 -3.38
CA GLY A 334 13.17 -14.60 -2.88
C GLY A 334 12.53 -14.94 -1.53
N SER A 335 12.22 -16.22 -1.33
CA SER A 335 11.60 -16.75 -0.10
C SER A 335 12.56 -16.73 1.09
N PHE A 336 12.02 -16.51 2.29
CA PHE A 336 12.77 -16.60 3.54
C PHE A 336 12.71 -18.02 4.14
N THR A 337 13.77 -18.40 4.84
CA THR A 337 13.84 -19.64 5.61
C THR A 337 14.88 -19.52 6.74
N PRO A 338 14.59 -20.06 7.94
CA PRO A 338 13.29 -20.60 8.39
C PRO A 338 12.33 -19.49 8.89
N MET A 339 11.04 -19.84 9.03
CA MET A 339 9.99 -18.95 9.55
C MET A 339 9.81 -19.05 11.07
N SER A 340 9.23 -18.02 11.69
CA SER A 340 8.84 -18.03 13.10
C SER A 340 7.82 -19.13 13.40
N GLN A 341 7.87 -19.66 14.62
CA GLN A 341 7.02 -20.77 15.06
C GLN A 341 6.20 -20.40 16.29
N LEU A 342 4.96 -20.85 16.33
CA LEU A 342 4.04 -20.61 17.45
C LEU A 342 4.64 -21.16 18.76
N ASN A 343 4.67 -20.29 19.78
CA ASN A 343 5.19 -20.59 21.12
C ASN A 343 6.62 -21.16 21.12
N SER A 344 7.40 -20.87 20.08
CA SER A 344 8.71 -21.48 19.83
C SER A 344 9.68 -20.40 19.34
N THR A 345 10.71 -20.83 18.62
CA THR A 345 11.74 -19.97 18.02
C THR A 345 11.11 -18.93 17.10
N GLN A 346 11.51 -17.68 17.28
CA GLN A 346 11.19 -16.57 16.38
C GLN A 346 12.37 -16.31 15.46
N TYR A 347 12.09 -16.00 14.19
CA TYR A 347 13.09 -15.60 13.22
C TYR A 347 12.80 -14.20 12.71
N GLU A 348 13.85 -13.41 12.55
CA GLU A 348 13.78 -11.97 12.26
C GLU A 348 14.58 -11.60 11.02
N ILE A 349 14.20 -10.47 10.42
CA ILE A 349 15.03 -9.71 9.48
C ILE A 349 15.23 -8.29 10.02
N ASP A 350 16.38 -7.73 9.70
CA ASP A 350 16.76 -6.35 9.99
C ASP A 350 16.80 -5.55 8.68
N LEU A 351 15.96 -4.52 8.58
CA LEU A 351 15.86 -3.65 7.42
C LEU A 351 16.35 -2.25 7.79
N LEU A 352 17.33 -1.77 7.03
CA LEU A 352 17.84 -0.41 7.13
C LEU A 352 17.70 0.27 5.77
N VAL A 353 17.02 1.42 5.74
CA VAL A 353 17.03 2.32 4.59
C VAL A 353 17.64 3.65 4.99
N PHE A 354 18.59 4.16 4.22
CA PHE A 354 19.14 5.50 4.45
C PHE A 354 19.59 6.18 3.17
N ARG A 355 19.57 7.51 3.20
CA ARG A 355 20.03 8.34 2.10
C ARG A 355 21.55 8.51 2.15
N ASP A 356 22.25 8.05 1.13
CA ASP A 356 23.69 8.18 1.03
C ASP A 356 24.11 9.64 0.87
N LYS A 357 25.16 10.07 1.59
CA LYS A 357 25.60 11.48 1.59
C LYS A 357 26.18 11.94 0.26
N SER A 358 26.85 11.05 -0.48
CA SER A 358 27.55 11.42 -1.71
C SER A 358 26.63 11.46 -2.92
N SER A 359 25.82 10.43 -3.10
CA SER A 359 24.96 10.27 -4.29
C SER A 359 23.55 10.79 -4.06
N GLY A 360 23.09 10.83 -2.80
CA GLY A 360 21.70 11.08 -2.47
C GLY A 360 20.77 9.89 -2.69
N ASN A 361 21.28 8.75 -3.16
CA ASN A 361 20.48 7.54 -3.37
C ASN A 361 20.02 6.95 -2.03
N TRP A 362 18.82 6.38 -2.01
CA TRP A 362 18.30 5.67 -0.85
C TRP A 362 18.74 4.21 -0.89
N TRP A 363 19.66 3.84 -0.01
CA TRP A 363 20.20 2.49 0.10
C TRP A 363 19.37 1.61 1.00
N LEU A 364 19.09 0.39 0.55
CA LEU A 364 18.49 -0.69 1.33
C LEU A 364 19.56 -1.68 1.78
N LEU A 365 19.57 -2.00 3.07
CA LEU A 365 20.32 -3.11 3.65
C LEU A 365 19.33 -4.11 4.24
N LEU A 366 19.60 -5.40 4.00
CA LEU A 366 18.92 -6.54 4.63
C LEU A 366 19.95 -7.30 5.46
N ASN A 367 19.76 -7.41 6.77
CA ASN A 367 20.68 -8.10 7.67
C ASN A 367 22.14 -7.64 7.49
N ASP A 368 22.34 -6.32 7.39
CA ASP A 368 23.62 -5.65 7.09
C ASP A 368 24.21 -5.85 5.67
N GLU A 369 23.59 -6.65 4.81
CA GLU A 369 24.00 -6.79 3.40
C GLU A 369 23.40 -5.65 2.55
N PRO A 370 24.22 -4.82 1.87
CA PRO A 370 23.73 -3.78 0.96
C PRO A 370 23.07 -4.40 -0.27
N VAL A 371 21.74 -4.36 -0.32
CA VAL A 371 20.94 -4.98 -1.39
C VAL A 371 21.05 -4.19 -2.68
N GLY A 372 20.86 -2.87 -2.56
CA GLY A 372 20.67 -1.97 -3.70
C GLY A 372 20.16 -0.61 -3.25
N TYR A 373 19.72 0.19 -4.21
CA TYR A 373 19.25 1.55 -3.93
C TYR A 373 18.14 2.03 -4.87
N TRP A 374 17.32 2.95 -4.38
CA TRP A 374 16.45 3.79 -5.21
C TRP A 374 17.18 5.10 -5.54
N PRO A 375 17.36 5.45 -6.82
CA PRO A 375 17.85 6.76 -7.23
C PRO A 375 16.95 7.87 -6.70
N SER A 376 17.56 8.95 -6.20
CA SER A 376 16.79 10.09 -5.65
C SER A 376 15.92 10.78 -6.71
N GLU A 377 16.30 10.67 -7.98
CA GLU A 377 15.65 11.23 -9.15
C GLU A 377 14.27 10.60 -9.44
N LEU A 378 13.96 9.46 -8.82
CA LEU A 378 12.62 8.88 -8.88
C LEU A 378 11.57 9.77 -8.22
N PHE A 379 11.97 10.49 -7.16
CA PHE A 379 11.04 11.13 -6.26
C PHE A 379 10.81 12.60 -6.63
N THR A 380 9.53 12.97 -6.69
CA THR A 380 9.02 14.28 -7.07
C THR A 380 8.73 15.17 -5.86
N SER A 381 8.59 14.56 -4.67
CA SER A 381 8.35 15.21 -3.39
C SER A 381 9.64 15.50 -2.62
N GLN A 382 9.51 15.86 -1.34
CA GLN A 382 10.65 16.02 -0.45
C GLN A 382 11.45 14.72 -0.22
N LEU A 383 10.91 13.53 -0.58
CA LEU A 383 11.62 12.25 -0.49
C LEU A 383 12.90 12.22 -1.35
N ARG A 384 13.07 13.14 -2.30
CA ARG A 384 14.34 13.37 -2.99
C ARG A 384 15.50 13.74 -2.04
N ASP A 385 15.18 14.35 -0.90
CA ASP A 385 16.13 14.77 0.13
C ASP A 385 15.88 14.13 1.50
N SER A 386 14.63 14.04 1.97
CA SER A 386 14.28 13.49 3.28
C SER A 386 12.84 13.00 3.33
N ALA A 387 12.56 12.04 4.20
CA ALA A 387 11.19 11.65 4.51
C ALA A 387 10.53 12.65 5.49
N THR A 388 9.22 12.76 5.42
CA THR A 388 8.38 13.61 6.28
C THR A 388 7.80 12.81 7.45
N TYR A 389 7.54 11.53 7.26
CA TYR A 389 7.10 10.61 8.32
C TYR A 389 7.37 9.17 7.88
N MET A 390 7.19 8.24 8.80
CA MET A 390 7.34 6.81 8.55
C MET A 390 6.19 6.05 9.16
N GLU A 391 5.86 4.92 8.55
CA GLU A 391 4.88 3.97 9.04
C GLU A 391 5.48 2.57 9.09
N PHE A 392 4.93 1.73 9.96
CA PHE A 392 5.45 0.41 10.28
C PHE A 392 4.29 -0.49 10.65
N GLY A 393 4.09 -1.62 9.97
CA GLY A 393 2.91 -2.43 10.23
C GLY A 393 2.72 -3.61 9.30
N GLY A 394 1.54 -4.20 9.43
CA GLY A 394 1.00 -5.17 8.49
C GLY A 394 -0.16 -4.60 7.68
N GLU A 395 -0.37 -5.22 6.53
CA GLU A 395 -1.40 -4.88 5.56
C GLU A 395 -1.88 -6.18 4.92
N ILE A 396 -3.17 -6.24 4.63
CA ILE A 396 -3.78 -7.31 3.85
C ILE A 396 -4.68 -6.70 2.79
N THR A 397 -4.95 -7.48 1.74
CA THR A 397 -6.11 -7.27 0.89
C THR A 397 -7.27 -8.18 1.24
N ASP A 398 -8.47 -7.63 1.22
CA ASP A 398 -9.74 -8.36 1.19
C ASP A 398 -10.39 -8.06 -0.16
N ASP A 399 -10.39 -9.04 -1.05
CA ASP A 399 -10.90 -8.90 -2.43
C ASP A 399 -12.44 -8.90 -2.49
N GLU A 400 -13.09 -9.04 -1.34
CA GLU A 400 -14.53 -9.16 -1.18
C GLU A 400 -15.18 -10.26 -2.03
N SER A 401 -14.42 -11.28 -2.43
CA SER A 401 -14.87 -12.41 -3.27
C SER A 401 -16.14 -13.10 -2.78
N THR A 402 -16.49 -12.94 -1.49
CA THR A 402 -17.74 -13.42 -0.91
C THR A 402 -18.95 -12.48 -1.11
N GLY A 403 -18.84 -11.46 -1.97
CA GLY A 403 -19.87 -10.45 -2.20
C GLY A 403 -20.15 -9.60 -0.94
N GLY A 404 -19.13 -9.39 -0.12
CA GLY A 404 -19.23 -8.65 1.14
C GLY A 404 -19.97 -9.36 2.28
N HIS A 405 -20.40 -10.61 2.09
CA HIS A 405 -21.16 -11.35 3.11
C HIS A 405 -20.30 -11.78 4.31
N ARG A 406 -19.01 -11.96 4.10
CA ARG A 406 -18.05 -12.37 5.13
C ARG A 406 -16.72 -11.70 4.87
N HIS A 407 -16.07 -11.26 5.94
CA HIS A 407 -14.70 -10.79 5.89
C HIS A 407 -13.72 -11.90 5.43
N THR A 408 -12.66 -11.56 4.69
CA THR A 408 -11.61 -12.53 4.27
C THR A 408 -11.03 -13.32 5.46
N ARG A 409 -10.63 -14.58 5.23
CA ARG A 409 -9.83 -15.42 6.15
C ARG A 409 -8.34 -15.14 6.05
N THR A 410 -7.92 -14.23 5.18
CA THR A 410 -6.52 -13.81 5.09
C THR A 410 -6.04 -13.36 6.47
N GLN A 411 -4.89 -13.88 6.86
CA GLN A 411 -4.28 -13.60 8.14
C GLN A 411 -3.31 -12.45 7.99
N MET A 412 -3.20 -11.59 9.01
CA MET A 412 -2.14 -10.59 9.09
C MET A 412 -1.08 -11.04 10.08
N GLY A 413 0.20 -10.93 9.69
CA GLY A 413 1.33 -11.30 10.55
C GLY A 413 1.34 -12.80 10.84
N SER A 414 1.20 -13.18 12.11
CA SER A 414 1.11 -14.59 12.53
C SER A 414 -0.31 -15.15 12.50
N GLY A 415 -1.29 -14.31 12.16
CA GLY A 415 -2.71 -14.59 12.35
C GLY A 415 -3.21 -14.41 13.79
N PHE A 416 -2.36 -14.23 14.79
CA PHE A 416 -2.81 -13.97 16.17
C PHE A 416 -3.03 -12.48 16.43
N GLU A 417 -3.95 -12.17 17.35
CA GLU A 417 -4.15 -10.80 17.81
C GLU A 417 -2.92 -10.28 18.56
N PRO A 418 -2.65 -8.97 18.52
CA PRO A 418 -1.44 -8.40 19.12
C PRO A 418 -1.34 -8.62 20.64
N GLN A 419 -2.46 -8.81 21.35
CA GLN A 419 -2.49 -9.12 22.78
C GLN A 419 -1.89 -10.49 23.12
N ALA A 420 -1.75 -11.39 22.14
CA ALA A 420 -1.10 -12.68 22.34
C ALA A 420 0.40 -12.53 22.66
N GLY A 421 1.01 -11.42 22.25
CA GLY A 421 2.38 -11.05 22.62
C GLY A 421 3.47 -11.93 22.01
N HIS A 422 4.68 -11.82 22.57
CA HIS A 422 5.88 -12.44 22.02
C HIS A 422 5.75 -13.97 21.90
N LYS A 423 6.23 -14.52 20.77
CA LYS A 423 6.12 -15.91 20.31
C LYS A 423 4.76 -16.35 19.75
N LEU A 424 3.74 -15.49 19.82
CA LEU A 424 2.41 -15.77 19.27
C LEU A 424 2.02 -14.74 18.23
N ALA A 425 2.11 -13.45 18.56
CA ALA A 425 1.81 -12.35 17.64
C ALA A 425 3.02 -11.98 16.76
N ALA A 426 2.74 -11.40 15.60
CA ALA A 426 3.76 -10.70 14.83
C ALA A 426 4.15 -9.39 15.52
N TYR A 427 5.39 -8.96 15.30
CA TYR A 427 5.93 -7.76 15.91
C TYR A 427 6.95 -7.08 15.00
N GLN A 428 7.09 -5.77 15.21
CA GLN A 428 8.24 -5.02 14.77
C GLN A 428 8.87 -4.33 15.98
N ARG A 429 10.20 -4.29 16.02
CA ARG A 429 10.98 -3.74 17.14
C ARG A 429 12.20 -2.98 16.66
N ASN A 430 12.86 -2.29 17.59
CA ASN A 430 13.96 -1.37 17.30
C ASN A 430 13.60 -0.35 16.22
N ILE A 431 12.39 0.21 16.28
CA ILE A 431 11.96 1.21 15.31
C ILE A 431 12.76 2.49 15.55
N GLN A 432 13.59 2.85 14.59
CA GLN A 432 14.53 3.96 14.68
C GLN A 432 14.49 4.82 13.42
N TYR A 433 14.89 6.08 13.56
CA TYR A 433 15.14 6.98 12.42
C TYR A 433 16.60 7.38 12.35
N VAL A 434 17.05 7.69 11.13
CA VAL A 434 18.40 8.16 10.83
C VAL A 434 18.36 9.67 10.63
N ASP A 435 19.24 10.38 11.34
CA ASP A 435 19.37 11.84 11.21
C ASP A 435 20.35 12.27 10.08
N GLU A 436 20.46 13.59 9.87
CA GLU A 436 21.40 14.25 8.94
C GLU A 436 22.89 13.84 9.11
N HIS A 437 23.25 13.39 10.31
CA HIS A 437 24.61 12.97 10.66
C HIS A 437 24.79 11.46 10.51
N LEU A 438 23.81 10.76 9.94
CA LEU A 438 23.70 9.31 9.83
C LEU A 438 23.79 8.61 11.19
N ARG A 439 23.13 9.15 12.20
CA ARG A 439 23.00 8.53 13.52
C ARG A 439 21.59 8.00 13.72
N LEU A 440 21.49 6.82 14.33
CA LEU A 440 20.22 6.23 14.71
C LEU A 440 19.73 6.77 16.05
N HIS A 441 18.42 7.01 16.10
CA HIS A 441 17.70 7.42 17.29
C HIS A 441 16.40 6.61 17.41
N ASP A 442 16.04 6.24 18.64
CA ASP A 442 14.77 5.57 18.92
C ASP A 442 13.60 6.48 18.51
N ALA A 443 12.68 5.90 17.74
CA ALA A 443 11.52 6.62 17.25
C ALA A 443 10.45 6.77 18.34
N ARG A 444 9.64 7.84 18.22
CA ARG A 444 8.39 7.98 18.97
C ARG A 444 7.25 7.48 18.11
N ILE A 445 6.72 6.31 18.45
CA ILE A 445 5.63 5.65 17.72
C ILE A 445 4.26 5.99 18.33
N ARG A 446 3.24 6.09 17.48
CA ARG A 446 1.82 6.17 17.84
C ARG A 446 1.01 5.18 17.01
N LEU A 447 -0.11 4.67 17.53
CA LEU A 447 -0.99 3.81 16.75
C LEU A 447 -1.57 4.56 15.55
N GLY A 448 -1.57 3.90 14.40
CA GLY A 448 -2.33 4.32 13.22
C GLY A 448 -3.81 3.93 13.33
N PRO A 449 -4.71 4.60 12.59
CA PRO A 449 -6.10 4.17 12.47
C PRO A 449 -6.20 2.88 11.66
N ALA A 450 -6.74 1.82 12.26
CA ALA A 450 -7.08 0.58 11.54
C ALA A 450 -8.48 0.69 10.93
N GLU A 451 -8.64 0.20 9.70
CA GLU A 451 -9.91 0.20 8.97
C GLU A 451 -10.92 -0.78 9.61
N ALA A 452 -10.46 -2.00 9.92
CA ALA A 452 -11.24 -3.02 10.61
C ALA A 452 -10.57 -3.45 11.94
N PRO A 453 -10.61 -2.61 12.99
CA PRO A 453 -9.88 -2.83 14.24
C PRO A 453 -10.31 -4.09 15.02
N SER A 454 -11.47 -4.66 14.70
CA SER A 454 -11.93 -5.94 15.26
C SER A 454 -11.42 -7.18 14.50
N CYS A 455 -10.88 -6.98 13.29
CA CYS A 455 -10.31 -7.99 12.41
C CYS A 455 -8.78 -8.00 12.51
N TYR A 456 -8.17 -6.81 12.39
CA TYR A 456 -6.74 -6.60 12.52
C TYR A 456 -6.45 -5.41 13.41
N SER A 457 -5.45 -5.52 14.27
CA SER A 457 -5.11 -4.43 15.18
C SER A 457 -3.63 -4.43 15.55
N ALA A 458 -3.17 -3.30 16.07
CA ALA A 458 -1.81 -3.11 16.58
C ALA A 458 -1.84 -2.70 18.05
N LEU A 459 -0.80 -3.09 18.79
CA LEU A 459 -0.61 -2.78 20.21
C LEU A 459 0.84 -2.38 20.45
N ILE A 460 1.07 -1.13 20.83
CA ILE A 460 2.40 -0.67 21.25
C ILE A 460 2.77 -1.38 22.55
N SER A 461 3.99 -1.92 22.59
CA SER A 461 4.51 -2.64 23.76
C SER A 461 5.63 -1.86 24.43
N HIS A 462 5.57 -1.81 25.76
CA HIS A 462 6.58 -1.18 26.61
C HIS A 462 7.23 -2.17 27.58
N GLU A 463 6.88 -3.45 27.45
CA GLU A 463 7.13 -4.46 28.49
C GLU A 463 8.37 -5.32 28.20
N ILE A 464 8.95 -5.22 27.00
CA ILE A 464 10.07 -6.07 26.60
C ILE A 464 11.37 -5.27 26.66
N PRO A 465 12.29 -5.62 27.58
CA PRO A 465 13.60 -4.98 27.66
C PRO A 465 14.36 -5.08 26.34
N ASP A 466 15.16 -4.07 26.03
CA ASP A 466 16.09 -4.03 24.89
C ASP A 466 15.44 -4.13 23.49
N TRP A 467 14.13 -3.94 23.38
CA TRP A 467 13.40 -3.91 22.10
C TRP A 467 13.21 -2.52 21.50
N GLY A 468 13.66 -1.46 22.19
CA GLY A 468 13.46 -0.08 21.76
C GLY A 468 11.97 0.23 21.54
N ALA A 469 11.67 1.11 20.58
CA ALA A 469 10.30 1.30 20.12
C ALA A 469 9.81 0.04 19.40
N ASN A 470 8.70 -0.53 19.86
CA ASN A 470 8.17 -1.80 19.37
C ASN A 470 6.64 -1.88 19.52
N PHE A 471 6.03 -2.75 18.71
CA PHE A 471 4.60 -3.06 18.78
C PHE A 471 4.34 -4.47 18.27
N PHE A 472 3.23 -5.05 18.73
CA PHE A 472 2.64 -6.25 18.17
C PHE A 472 1.52 -5.88 17.18
N TYR A 473 1.31 -6.70 16.16
CA TYR A 473 0.21 -6.54 15.21
C TYR A 473 -0.24 -7.90 14.69
N GLY A 474 -1.44 -7.91 14.11
CA GLY A 474 -1.96 -9.08 13.41
C GLY A 474 -3.46 -9.26 13.60
N GLY A 475 -3.94 -10.40 13.14
CA GLY A 475 -5.33 -10.78 13.23
C GLY A 475 -5.66 -11.93 12.27
N ARG A 476 -6.73 -12.65 12.56
CA ARG A 476 -7.15 -13.84 11.79
C ARG A 476 -7.97 -13.50 10.54
N GLY A 477 -8.30 -12.23 10.34
CA GLY A 477 -9.40 -11.82 9.49
C GLY A 477 -10.72 -12.36 10.05
N SER A 478 -11.39 -13.19 9.27
CA SER A 478 -12.72 -13.72 9.57
C SER A 478 -12.79 -14.43 10.93
N SER A 479 -13.57 -13.85 11.84
CA SER A 479 -13.78 -14.36 13.18
C SER A 479 -15.12 -13.88 13.74
N PRO A 480 -15.65 -14.46 14.84
CA PRO A 480 -16.89 -13.95 15.46
C PRO A 480 -16.84 -12.49 15.92
N ARG A 481 -15.64 -11.92 16.08
CA ARG A 481 -15.43 -10.49 16.42
C ARG A 481 -15.31 -9.62 15.17
N CYS A 482 -14.98 -10.23 14.05
CA CYS A 482 -14.80 -9.61 12.74
C CYS A 482 -16.03 -9.89 11.87
N SER A 483 -17.07 -9.08 12.05
CA SER A 483 -18.31 -9.16 11.27
C SER A 483 -18.43 -7.96 10.33
N ARG A 484 -18.67 -8.21 9.05
CA ARG A 484 -19.26 -7.20 8.16
C ARG A 484 -20.71 -7.00 8.62
N HIS A 485 -21.09 -5.78 9.00
CA HIS A 485 -22.47 -5.50 9.38
C HIS A 485 -23.37 -5.73 8.16
N ALA A 486 -24.29 -6.69 8.26
CA ALA A 486 -25.28 -7.00 7.23
C ALA A 486 -26.45 -5.98 7.22
#